data_AF-A0A9D6J771-F1
#
_entry.id   AF-A0A9D6J771-F1
#
_cell.length_a   1.000
_cell.length_b   1.000
_cell.length_c   1.000
_cell.angle_alpha   90.00
_cell.angle_beta   90.00
_cell.angle_gamma   90.00
#
_symmetry.space_group_name_H-M   'P 1'
#
loop_
_entity.id
_entity.type
_entity.pdbx_description
1 polymer ?
#
loop_
_entity_poly.entity_id
_entity_poly.type
_entity_poly.pdbx_seq_one_letter_code
_entity_poly.pdbx_strand_id
1 'polypeptide(L)'
;MADGGEVRKAASESGYKMVIDDVEVVLFKEDVEISSIAASDFQVQSEGDLTIALNKQLTHSLILEGLSREFVNKIQFMRKEKGLDIVDRIHVYYDSSSDKRNVP
;
A
#
# COMPACT_ATOMS: atom_id res chain seq x y z
N MET A 1 9.61 9.22 -24.70
CA MET A 1 8.39 8.83 -23.98
C MET A 1 7.63 10.10 -23.69
N ALA A 2 6.39 10.22 -24.19
CA ALA A 2 5.54 11.38 -23.92
C ALA A 2 4.98 11.28 -22.49
N ASP A 3 4.84 12.41 -21.79
CA ASP A 3 4.20 12.47 -20.47
C ASP A 3 2.69 12.25 -20.62
N GLY A 4 2.13 11.26 -19.91
CA GLY A 4 0.71 10.94 -19.95
C GLY A 4 -0.20 12.10 -19.52
N GLY A 5 0.29 13.04 -18.71
CA GLY A 5 -0.42 14.26 -18.34
C GLY A 5 -0.56 15.24 -19.50
N GLU A 6 0.49 15.40 -20.31
CA GLU A 6 0.47 16.28 -21.49
C GLU A 6 -0.41 15.70 -22.61
N VAL A 7 -0.31 14.39 -22.87
CA VAL A 7 -1.15 13.70 -23.85
C VAL A 7 -2.63 13.82 -23.48
N ARG A 8 -2.97 13.64 -22.19
CA ARG A 8 -4.35 13.78 -21.70
C ARG A 8 -4.93 15.15 -22.01
N LYS A 9 -4.16 16.22 -21.75
CA LYS A 9 -4.65 17.59 -21.91
C LYS A 9 -4.77 17.96 -23.38
N ALA A 10 -3.75 17.67 -24.18
CA ALA A 10 -3.71 17.95 -25.60
C ALA A 10 -4.79 17.18 -26.39
N ALA A 11 -4.95 15.87 -26.15
CA ALA A 11 -5.97 15.06 -26.81
C ALA A 11 -7.40 15.50 -26.47
N SER A 12 -7.62 16.09 -25.29
CA SER A 12 -8.94 16.59 -24.87
C SER A 12 -9.31 17.98 -25.42
N GLU A 13 -8.33 18.78 -25.83
CA GLU A 13 -8.54 20.17 -26.29
C GLU A 13 -8.45 20.31 -27.81
N SER A 14 -7.32 19.89 -28.41
CA SER A 14 -6.99 20.21 -29.81
C SER A 14 -6.37 19.05 -30.61
N GLY A 15 -6.23 17.89 -29.98
CA GLY A 15 -5.56 16.72 -30.54
C GLY A 15 -4.07 16.70 -30.19
N TYR A 16 -3.53 15.51 -29.93
CA TYR A 16 -2.11 15.32 -29.66
C TYR A 16 -1.40 14.85 -30.93
N LYS A 17 -0.42 15.63 -31.40
CA LYS A 17 0.38 15.30 -32.59
C LYS A 17 1.57 14.43 -32.21
N MET A 18 1.77 13.32 -32.90
CA MET A 18 2.97 12.49 -32.78
C MET A 18 3.39 11.93 -34.13
N VAL A 19 4.66 11.53 -34.23
CA VAL A 19 5.21 10.87 -35.43
C VAL A 19 5.35 9.38 -35.13
N ILE A 20 4.78 8.54 -35.98
CA ILE A 20 4.94 7.07 -35.95
C ILE A 20 5.45 6.66 -37.33
N ASP A 21 6.59 5.98 -37.38
CA ASP A 21 7.21 5.52 -38.64
C ASP A 21 7.32 6.63 -39.71
N ASP A 22 7.78 7.82 -39.31
CA ASP A 22 7.88 9.04 -40.14
C ASP A 22 6.55 9.60 -40.69
N VAL A 23 5.41 9.14 -40.17
CA VAL A 23 4.07 9.66 -40.49
C VAL A 23 3.54 10.51 -39.33
N GLU A 24 3.10 11.72 -39.63
CA GLU A 24 2.43 12.59 -38.65
C GLU A 24 0.99 12.09 -38.40
N VAL A 25 0.72 11.71 -37.15
CA VAL A 25 -0.58 11.21 -36.68
C VAL A 25 -1.11 12.16 -35.61
N VAL A 26 -2.40 12.47 -35.68
CA VAL A 26 -3.11 13.29 -34.68
C VAL A 26 -4.08 12.40 -33.93
N LEU A 27 -3.92 12.32 -32.60
CA LEU A 27 -4.80 11.56 -31.71
C LEU A 27 -5.85 12.49 -31.11
N PHE A 28 -7.13 12.18 -31.30
CA PHE A 28 -8.23 12.87 -30.64
C PHE A 28 -8.72 12.11 -29.42
N LYS A 29 -9.54 12.76 -28.58
CA LYS A 29 -10.11 12.15 -27.37
C LYS A 29 -10.85 10.84 -27.66
N GLU A 30 -11.48 10.70 -28.83
CA GLU A 30 -12.18 9.47 -29.21
C GLU A 30 -11.22 8.31 -29.52
N ASP A 31 -9.97 8.58 -29.85
CA ASP A 31 -8.97 7.60 -30.27
C ASP A 31 -8.15 7.03 -29.11
N VAL A 32 -8.30 7.57 -27.90
CA VAL A 32 -7.46 7.23 -26.74
C VAL A 32 -8.28 6.88 -25.50
N GLU A 33 -8.05 5.68 -24.99
CA GLU A 33 -8.51 5.26 -23.67
C GLU A 33 -7.40 5.51 -22.63
N ILE A 34 -7.62 6.49 -21.75
CA ILE A 34 -6.64 6.87 -20.72
C ILE A 34 -6.99 6.13 -19.43
N SER A 35 -6.13 5.20 -19.03
CA SER A 35 -6.21 4.53 -17.73
C SER A 35 -5.04 4.94 -16.84
N SER A 36 -5.36 5.33 -15.61
CA SER A 36 -4.35 5.64 -14.59
C SER A 36 -3.98 4.35 -13.88
N ILE A 37 -2.75 3.88 -14.07
CA ILE A 37 -2.20 2.78 -13.28
C ILE A 37 -1.67 3.39 -11.97
N ALA A 38 -2.11 2.85 -10.84
CA ALA A 38 -1.58 3.25 -9.54
C ALA A 38 -0.05 3.11 -9.52
N ALA A 39 0.65 4.10 -8.96
CA ALA A 39 2.08 3.99 -8.69
C ALA A 39 2.36 2.69 -7.91
N SER A 40 3.44 1.97 -8.26
CA SER A 40 3.68 0.59 -7.80
C SER A 40 3.56 0.39 -6.28
N ASP A 41 3.97 1.40 -5.50
CA ASP A 41 3.98 1.38 -4.03
C ASP A 41 2.61 1.62 -3.38
N PHE A 42 1.63 2.09 -4.16
CA PHE A 42 0.29 2.38 -3.68
C PHE A 42 -0.70 1.36 -4.21
N GLN A 43 -1.60 0.94 -3.34
CA GLN A 43 -2.85 0.30 -3.74
C GLN A 43 -3.92 1.37 -3.71
N VAL A 44 -4.44 1.71 -4.88
CA VAL A 44 -5.46 2.74 -5.02
C VAL A 44 -6.79 2.07 -5.28
N GLN A 45 -7.80 2.44 -4.50
CA GLN A 45 -9.18 2.03 -4.71
C GLN A 45 -10.06 3.28 -4.72
N SER A 46 -10.98 3.33 -5.68
CA SER A 46 -11.92 4.43 -5.83
C SER A 46 -13.36 3.93 -5.81
N GLU A 47 -14.22 4.64 -5.11
CA GLU A 47 -15.67 4.42 -5.07
C GLU A 47 -16.37 5.77 -5.26
N GLY A 48 -17.01 5.95 -6.42
CA GLY A 48 -17.54 7.26 -6.82
C GLY A 48 -16.44 8.33 -6.83
N ASP A 49 -16.65 9.38 -6.04
CA ASP A 49 -15.71 10.50 -5.90
C ASP A 49 -14.64 10.28 -4.81
N LEU A 50 -14.74 9.20 -4.02
CA LEU A 50 -13.76 8.88 -2.97
C LEU A 50 -12.63 8.04 -3.55
N THR A 51 -11.39 8.46 -3.35
CA THR A 51 -10.19 7.70 -3.70
C THR A 51 -9.30 7.49 -2.48
N ILE A 52 -9.01 6.24 -2.17
CA ILE A 52 -8.11 5.84 -1.09
C ILE A 52 -6.84 5.27 -1.73
N ALA A 53 -5.69 5.80 -1.32
CA ALA A 53 -4.38 5.26 -1.69
C ALA A 53 -3.69 4.70 -0.44
N LEU A 54 -3.52 3.38 -0.39
CA LEU A 54 -2.80 2.69 0.67
C LEU A 54 -1.34 2.48 0.26
N ASN A 55 -0.40 3.03 1.02
CA ASN A 55 1.01 2.73 0.85
C ASN A 55 1.31 1.31 1.37
N LYS A 56 1.86 0.46 0.51
CA LYS A 56 2.19 -0.94 0.83
C LYS A 56 3.60 -1.11 1.43
N GLN A 57 4.42 -0.05 1.43
CA GLN A 57 5.77 -0.10 2.00
C GLN A 57 5.71 -0.06 3.52
N LEU A 58 6.04 -1.20 4.14
CA LEU A 58 6.18 -1.29 5.59
C LEU A 58 7.52 -0.73 6.03
N THR A 59 7.48 0.28 6.89
CA THR A 59 8.69 0.73 7.60
C THR A 59 9.03 -0.24 8.72
N HIS A 60 10.30 -0.22 9.14
CA HIS A 60 10.72 -1.01 10.30
C HIS A 60 9.89 -0.70 11.57
N SER A 61 9.54 0.57 11.79
CA SER A 61 8.69 0.97 12.91
C SER A 61 7.28 0.38 12.86
N LEU A 62 6.66 0.32 11.66
CA LEU A 62 5.34 -0.30 11.48
C LEU A 62 5.38 -1.81 11.73
N ILE A 63 6.48 -2.48 11.34
CA ILE A 63 6.67 -3.91 11.64
C ILE A 63 6.73 -4.14 13.15
N LEU A 64 7.55 -3.36 13.86
CA LEU A 64 7.68 -3.47 15.32
C LEU A 64 6.35 -3.15 16.04
N GLU A 65 5.60 -2.16 15.56
CA GLU A 65 4.28 -1.85 16.09
C GLU A 65 3.31 -3.02 15.88
N GLY A 66 3.29 -3.61 14.67
CA GLY A 66 2.47 -4.78 14.35
C GLY A 66 2.76 -5.96 15.27
N LEU A 67 4.04 -6.30 15.45
CA LEU A 67 4.48 -7.36 16.37
C LEU A 67 4.07 -7.06 17.81
N SER A 68 4.20 -5.81 18.25
CA SER A 68 3.78 -5.39 19.59
C SER A 68 2.27 -5.55 19.79
N ARG A 69 1.46 -5.15 18.80
CA ARG A 69 -0.01 -5.31 18.82
C ARG A 69 -0.40 -6.79 18.87
N GLU A 70 0.25 -7.63 18.09
CA GLU A 70 0.00 -9.07 18.09
C GLU A 70 0.34 -9.72 19.43
N PHE A 71 1.50 -9.36 20.00
CA PHE A 71 1.92 -9.86 21.31
C PHE A 71 0.93 -9.50 22.42
N VAL A 72 0.50 -8.22 22.47
CA VAL A 72 -0.53 -7.76 23.42
C VAL A 72 -1.84 -8.52 23.19
N ASN A 73 -2.29 -8.64 21.94
CA ASN A 73 -3.51 -9.39 21.62
C ASN A 73 -3.45 -10.84 22.11
N LYS A 74 -2.30 -11.50 21.95
CA LYS A 74 -2.11 -12.88 22.40
C LYS A 74 -2.17 -13.00 23.93
N ILE A 75 -1.50 -12.10 24.66
CA ILE A 75 -1.56 -12.07 26.12
C ILE A 75 -3.00 -11.81 26.59
N GLN A 76 -3.67 -10.82 26.00
CA GLN A 76 -5.03 -10.47 26.38
C GLN A 76 -6.02 -11.61 26.11
N PHE A 77 -5.80 -12.37 25.03
CA PHE A 77 -6.57 -13.58 24.76
C PHE A 77 -6.32 -14.66 25.81
N MET A 78 -5.05 -15.03 26.07
CA MET A 78 -4.70 -16.04 27.08
C MET A 78 -5.16 -15.68 28.50
N ARG A 79 -5.12 -14.38 28.85
CA ARG A 79 -5.67 -13.86 30.11
C ARG A 79 -7.15 -14.21 30.25
N LYS A 80 -7.94 -13.90 29.22
CA LYS A 80 -9.39 -14.17 29.19
C LYS A 80 -9.69 -15.66 29.23
N GLU A 81 -8.95 -16.47 28.45
CA GLU A 81 -9.13 -17.94 28.45
C GLU A 81 -8.86 -18.57 29.81
N LYS A 82 -7.92 -18.01 30.57
CA LYS A 82 -7.61 -18.45 31.94
C LYS A 82 -8.55 -17.86 33.00
N GLY A 83 -9.54 -17.06 32.61
CA GLY A 83 -10.47 -16.41 33.54
C GLY A 83 -9.83 -15.37 34.45
N LEU A 84 -8.67 -14.82 34.06
CA LEU A 84 -7.96 -13.80 34.83
C LEU A 84 -8.59 -12.42 34.60
N ASP A 85 -8.62 -11.60 35.64
CA ASP A 85 -9.14 -10.24 35.60
C ASP A 85 -8.13 -9.26 35.00
N ILE A 86 -8.61 -8.08 34.58
CA ILE A 86 -7.75 -7.08 33.93
C ILE A 86 -6.77 -6.41 34.91
N VAL A 87 -7.10 -6.44 36.20
CA VAL A 87 -6.28 -5.87 37.28
C VAL A 87 -5.25 -6.85 37.84
N ASP A 88 -5.29 -8.11 37.39
CA ASP A 88 -4.38 -9.14 37.86
C ASP A 88 -2.95 -8.87 37.42
N ARG A 89 -2.00 -9.11 38.33
CA ARG A 89 -0.58 -9.11 37.99
C ARG A 89 -0.22 -10.45 37.36
N ILE A 90 0.09 -10.43 36.07
CA ILE A 90 0.36 -11.63 35.28
C ILE A 90 1.87 -11.74 35.05
N HIS A 91 2.44 -12.88 35.43
CA HIS A 91 3.81 -13.26 35.05
C HIS A 91 3.77 -13.99 33.71
N VAL A 92 4.49 -13.45 32.73
CA VAL A 92 4.59 -14.02 31.38
C VAL A 92 5.96 -14.66 31.23
N TYR A 93 5.98 -15.91 30.77
CA TYR A 93 7.19 -16.65 30.44
C TYR A 93 7.13 -17.03 28.96
N TYR A 94 8.28 -17.03 28.30
CA TYR A 94 8.43 -17.53 26.94
C TYR A 94 9.65 -18.45 26.88
N ASP A 95 9.56 -19.47 26.03
CA ASP A 95 10.67 -20.34 25.68
C ASP A 95 10.87 -20.23 24.18
N SER A 96 12.13 -20.18 23.75
CA SER A 96 12.50 -20.16 22.34
C SER A 96 13.47 -21.30 22.08
N SER A 97 13.00 -22.32 21.36
CA SER A 97 13.81 -23.47 20.98
C SER A 97 14.63 -23.15 19.72
N SER A 98 15.52 -22.15 19.77
CA SER A 98 16.56 -21.90 18.76
C SER A 98 17.61 -20.89 19.23
N ASP A 99 18.85 -21.39 19.38
CA ASP A 99 20.09 -20.60 19.44
C ASP A 99 20.26 -19.81 18.12
N LYS A 100 19.91 -18.52 18.14
CA LYS A 100 20.66 -17.50 17.42
C LYS A 100 20.85 -16.30 18.33
N ARG A 101 21.88 -16.42 19.16
CA ARG A 101 22.70 -15.28 19.55
C ARG A 101 23.07 -14.48 18.30
N ASN A 102 23.08 -13.16 18.51
CA ASN A 102 23.83 -12.14 17.75
C ASN A 102 23.02 -11.32 16.74
N VAL A 103 22.69 -10.09 17.15
CA VAL A 103 22.74 -8.86 16.34
C VAL A 103 23.22 -7.75 17.30
N PRO A 104 24.18 -6.88 16.90
CA PRO A 104 25.06 -6.07 17.77
C PRO A 104 24.40 -5.01 18.65
#